data_AF-A0A7C2GH45-F1
#
_entry.id   AF-A0A7C2GH45-F1
#
_cell.length_a   1.000
_cell.length_b   1.000
_cell.length_c   1.000
_cell.angle_alpha   90.00
_cell.angle_beta   90.00
_cell.angle_gamma   90.00
#
_symmetry.space_group_name_H-M   'P 1'
#
loop_
_entity.id
_entity.type
_entity.pdbx_description
1 polymer ?
#
loop_
_entity_poly.entity_id
_entity_poly.type
_entity_poly.pdbx_seq_one_letter_code
_entity_poly.pdbx_strand_id
1 'polypeptide(L)'
;MAFLLGFLIAFAIGVTGVGAGTITAPLLILALGLPPEVAVGTALLFGFLVKVPAGAVYLLRRQVDARALLRLLLGGVPGVLL
;
A
#
# COMPACT_ATOMS: atom_id res chain seq x y z
N MET A 1 -3.02 21.37 7.48
CA MET A 1 -1.69 20.76 7.23
C MET A 1 -1.78 19.24 7.05
N ALA A 2 -2.34 18.51 8.01
CA ALA A 2 -2.39 17.03 7.98
C ALA A 2 -3.08 16.42 6.74
N PHE A 3 -4.20 16.99 6.29
CA PHE A 3 -4.91 16.51 5.09
C PHE A 3 -4.10 16.69 3.80
N LEU A 4 -3.33 17.77 3.69
CA LEU A 4 -2.50 18.05 2.51
C LEU A 4 -1.32 17.07 2.44
N LEU A 5 -0.69 16.80 3.59
CA LEU A 5 0.31 15.76 3.75
C LEU A 5 -0.26 14.38 3.41
N GLY A 6 -1.41 14.01 3.97
CA GLY A 6 -2.09 12.76 3.66
C GLY A 6 -2.37 12.59 2.17
N PHE A 7 -2.82 13.66 1.49
CA PHE A 7 -3.05 13.66 0.04
C PHE A 7 -1.76 13.48 -0.76
N LEU A 8 -0.70 14.23 -0.44
CA LEU A 8 0.60 14.13 -1.12
C LEU A 8 1.21 12.74 -0.97
N ILE A 9 1.08 12.14 0.22
CA ILE A 9 1.52 10.78 0.51
C ILE A 9 0.69 9.77 -0.30
N ALA A 10 -0.63 9.91 -0.30
CA ALA A 10 -1.54 9.08 -1.10
C ALA A 10 -1.17 9.11 -2.59
N PHE A 11 -0.96 10.32 -3.11
CA PHE A 11 -0.62 10.57 -4.50
C PHE A 11 0.73 9.97 -4.86
N ALA A 12 1.77 10.23 -4.06
CA ALA A 12 3.11 9.69 -4.29
C ALA A 12 3.12 8.16 -4.30
N ILE A 13 2.46 7.51 -3.33
CA ILE A 13 2.39 6.04 -3.28
C ILE A 13 1.53 5.49 -4.42
N GLY A 14 0.42 6.16 -4.76
CA GLY A 14 -0.47 5.75 -5.84
C GLY A 14 0.21 5.78 -7.21
N VAL A 15 1.01 6.81 -7.49
CA VAL A 15 1.74 6.95 -8.76
C VAL A 15 2.98 6.06 -8.81
N THR A 16 3.72 5.92 -7.71
CA THR A 16 4.96 5.13 -7.69
C THR A 16 4.73 3.61 -7.57
N GLY A 17 3.56 3.19 -7.08
CA GLY A 17 3.25 1.78 -6.82
C GLY A 17 4.04 1.18 -5.64
N VAL A 18 4.87 1.97 -4.96
CA VAL A 18 5.76 1.53 -3.88
C VAL A 18 4.95 0.96 -2.71
N GLY A 19 5.52 -0.03 -2.00
CA GLY A 19 4.93 -0.64 -0.82
C GLY A 19 4.58 0.38 0.27
N ALA A 20 3.47 0.16 0.99
CA ALA A 20 3.07 1.08 2.05
C ALA A 20 4.03 1.03 3.26
N GLY A 21 4.73 -0.09 3.46
CA GLY A 21 5.75 -0.22 4.51
C GLY A 21 7.04 0.57 4.24
N THR A 22 7.38 0.86 2.97
CA THR A 22 8.66 1.49 2.63
C THR A 22 8.61 3.03 2.66
N ILE A 23 7.45 3.64 2.36
CA ILE A 23 7.32 5.11 2.34
C ILE A 23 6.37 5.60 3.44
N THR A 24 5.18 5.01 3.56
CA THR A 24 4.16 5.49 4.49
C THR A 24 4.57 5.30 5.94
N ALA A 25 5.10 4.12 6.31
CA ALA A 25 5.48 3.85 7.70
C ALA A 25 6.61 4.77 8.21
N PRO A 26 7.74 4.97 7.50
CA PRO A 26 8.77 5.92 7.92
C PRO A 26 8.25 7.35 8.01
N LEU A 27 7.35 7.77 7.11
CA LEU A 27 6.79 9.11 7.18
C LEU A 27 5.91 9.32 8.42
N LEU A 28 5.08 8.34 8.76
CA LEU A 28 4.24 8.39 9.95
C LEU A 28 5.08 8.42 11.24
N ILE A 29 6.19 7.68 11.27
CA ILE A 29 7.12 7.65 12.41
C ILE A 29 7.92 8.96 12.48
N LEU A 30 8.59 9.35 11.40
CA LEU A 30 9.57 10.43 11.41
C LEU A 30 8.95 11.82 11.28
N ALA A 31 7.88 11.98 10.49
CA ALA A 31 7.25 13.27 10.24
C ALA A 31 6.07 13.55 11.19
N LEU A 32 5.33 12.52 11.59
CA LEU A 32 4.17 12.67 12.50
C LEU A 32 4.44 12.16 13.93
N GLY A 33 5.59 11.52 14.20
CA GLY A 33 5.96 11.09 15.55
C GLY A 33 5.09 9.96 16.10
N LEU A 34 4.41 9.18 15.26
CA LEU A 34 3.59 8.07 15.75
C LEU A 34 4.46 6.94 16.31
N PRO A 35 3.97 6.23 17.35
CA PRO A 35 4.59 5.00 17.81
C PRO A 35 4.74 4.00 16.65
N PRO A 36 5.87 3.27 16.55
CA PRO A 36 6.12 2.36 15.45
C PRO A 36 5.00 1.33 15.24
N GLU A 37 4.41 0.82 16.31
CA GLU A 37 3.35 -0.20 16.21
C GLU A 37 2.11 0.39 15.51
N VAL A 38 1.70 1.59 15.92
CA VAL A 38 0.55 2.30 15.34
C VAL A 38 0.85 2.74 13.91
N ALA A 39 2.07 3.23 13.65
CA ALA A 39 2.47 3.71 12.33
C ALA A 39 2.49 2.60 11.28
N VAL A 40 3.02 1.42 11.63
CA VAL A 40 3.06 0.27 10.70
C VAL A 40 1.64 -0.21 10.38
N GLY A 41 0.78 -0.38 11.39
CA GLY A 41 -0.61 -0.77 11.16
C GLY A 41 -1.38 0.23 10.30
N THR A 42 -1.22 1.53 10.59
CA THR A 42 -1.84 2.61 9.81
C THR A 42 -1.34 2.63 8.37
N ALA A 43 -0.03 2.47 8.17
CA ALA A 43 0.56 2.41 6.84
C ALA A 43 0.00 1.25 6.00
N LEU A 44 -0.11 0.05 6.59
CA LEU A 44 -0.65 -1.13 5.91
C LEU A 44 -2.13 -0.95 5.54
N LEU A 45 -2.95 -0.46 6.49
CA LEU A 45 -4.37 -0.19 6.25
C LEU A 45 -4.56 0.85 5.13
N PHE A 46 -3.77 1.93 5.19
CA PHE A 46 -3.80 2.96 4.17
C PHE A 46 -3.39 2.42 2.79
N GLY A 47 -2.31 1.64 2.74
CA GLY A 47 -1.85 0.97 1.53
C GLY A 47 -2.91 0.06 0.92
N PHE A 48 -3.61 -0.71 1.75
CA PHE A 48 -4.71 -1.58 1.34
C PHE A 48 -5.86 -0.76 0.72
N LEU A 49 -6.33 0.28 1.41
CA LEU A 49 -7.44 1.12 0.94
C LEU A 49 -7.15 1.80 -0.40
N VAL A 50 -5.89 2.16 -0.66
CA VAL A 50 -5.48 2.75 -1.95
C VAL A 50 -5.33 1.67 -3.03
N LYS A 51 -4.69 0.55 -2.72
CA LYS A 51 -4.31 -0.47 -3.71
C LYS A 51 -5.45 -1.38 -4.14
N VAL A 52 -6.42 -1.67 -3.28
CA VAL A 52 -7.58 -2.52 -3.63
C VAL A 52 -8.40 -1.92 -4.80
N PRO A 53 -8.91 -0.68 -4.71
CA PRO A 53 -9.66 -0.09 -5.82
C PRO A 53 -8.78 0.16 -7.05
N ALA A 54 -7.52 0.59 -6.85
CA ALA A 54 -6.59 0.75 -7.97
C ALA A 54 -6.39 -0.58 -8.72
N GLY A 55 -6.08 -1.66 -8.00
CA GLY A 55 -5.90 -3.00 -8.56
C GLY A 55 -7.15 -3.52 -9.27
N ALA A 56 -8.34 -3.26 -8.72
CA ALA A 56 -9.61 -3.59 -9.38
C ALA A 56 -9.74 -2.89 -10.75
N VAL A 57 -9.37 -1.61 -10.85
CA VAL A 57 -9.38 -0.88 -12.13
C VAL A 57 -8.40 -1.48 -13.12
N TYR A 58 -7.18 -1.83 -12.70
CA TYR A 58 -6.18 -2.48 -13.59
C TYR A 58 -6.68 -3.85 -14.08
N LEU A 59 -7.34 -4.61 -13.21
CA LEU A 59 -7.92 -5.91 -13.54
C LEU A 59 -9.06 -5.78 -14.56
N LEU A 60 -9.97 -4.83 -14.34
CA LEU A 60 -11.07 -4.52 -15.26
C LEU A 60 -10.57 -4.07 -16.64
N ARG A 61 -9.48 -3.29 -16.67
CA ARG A 61 -8.82 -2.84 -17.91
C ARG A 61 -7.99 -3.94 -18.61
N ARG A 62 -7.95 -5.16 -18.06
CA ARG A 62 -7.13 -6.29 -18.56
C ARG A 62 -5.64 -5.94 -18.68
N GLN A 63 -5.14 -5.08 -17.80
CA GLN A 63 -3.73 -4.68 -17.75
C GLN A 63 -2.90 -5.55 -16.79
N VAL A 64 -3.40 -6.73 -16.42
CA VAL A 64 -2.79 -7.64 -15.45
C VAL A 64 -2.55 -8.99 -16.11
N ASP A 65 -1.31 -9.49 -16.01
CA ASP A 65 -0.98 -10.86 -16.40
C ASP A 65 -1.51 -11.84 -15.34
N ALA A 66 -2.49 -12.66 -15.74
CA ALA A 66 -3.13 -13.61 -14.85
C ALA A 66 -2.17 -14.69 -14.33
N ARG A 67 -1.18 -15.12 -15.12
CA ARG A 67 -0.19 -16.14 -14.68
C ARG A 67 0.75 -15.56 -13.64
N ALA A 68 1.20 -14.33 -13.84
CA ALA A 68 2.03 -13.62 -12.87
C ALA A 68 1.26 -13.39 -11.57
N LEU A 69 0.01 -12.91 -11.66
CA LEU A 69 -0.86 -12.71 -10.51
C LEU A 69 -1.04 -13.99 -9.68
N LEU A 70 -1.32 -15.11 -10.35
CA LEU A 70 -1.57 -16.39 -9.68
C LEU A 70 -0.31 -16.91 -8.95
N ARG A 71 0.87 -16.78 -9.56
CA ARG A 71 2.15 -17.12 -8.91
C ARG A 71 2.44 -16.23 -7.70
N LEU A 72 2.16 -14.94 -7.80
CA LEU A 72 2.32 -14.00 -6.69
C LEU A 72 1.35 -14.32 -5.55
N LEU A 73 0.09 -14.66 -5.85
CA LEU A 73 -0.89 -15.04 -4.83
C LEU A 73 -0.53 -16.35 -4.14
N LEU A 74 -0.04 -17.35 -4.87
CA LEU A 74 0.37 -18.64 -4.31
C LEU A 74 1.53 -18.52 -3.32
N GLY A 75 2.44 -17.56 -3.50
CA GLY A 75 3.49 -17.27 -2.51
C GLY A 75 3.05 -16.28 -1.44
N GLY A 76 2.35 -15.22 -1.84
CA GLY A 76 2.02 -14.09 -0.98
C GLY A 76 0.94 -14.39 0.05
N VAL A 77 -0.12 -15.12 -0.34
CA VAL A 77 -1.23 -15.42 0.59
C VAL A 77 -0.76 -16.34 1.73
N PRO A 78 -0.07 -17.47 1.47
CA PRO A 78 0.47 -18.29 2.55
C PRO A 78 1.50 -17.53 3.39
N GLY A 79 2.35 -16.73 2.76
CA GLY A 79 3.39 -15.96 3.47
C GLY A 79 2.86 -14.90 4.43
N VAL A 80 1.60 -14.45 4.30
CA VAL A 80 0.95 -13.55 5.26
C VAL A 80 0.20 -14.31 6.36
N LEU A 81 -0.23 -15.54 6.09
CA LEU A 81 -0.99 -16.37 7.02
C LEU A 81 -0.10 -17.17 8.00
N LEU A 82 1.15 -17.43 7.61
CA LEU A 82 2.18 -18.08 8.43
C LEU A 82 2.94 -17.05 9.27
#